data_AF-A0A369GNK0-F1
#
_entry.id   AF-A0A369GNK0-F1
#
_cell.length_a   1.000
_cell.length_b   1.000
_cell.length_c   1.000
_cell.angle_alpha   90.00
_cell.angle_beta   90.00
_cell.angle_gamma   90.00
#
_symmetry.space_group_name_H-M   'P 1'
#
loop_
_entity.id
_entity.type
_entity.pdbx_description
1 polymer ?
#
loop_
_entity_poly.entity_id
_entity_poly.type
_entity_poly.pdbx_seq_one_letter_code
_entity_poly.pdbx_strand_id
1 'polypeptide(L)'
;MGDVLRDILSRSQGMADAIEPDSDYLNQVVEFSVDKICSSEPQRLEEESRSILSSIQVLSKKSHQLIVDSAESHAVLRQNIYDFAQIVSTLSSDIPRLTLTADDFSTTFKKAGENQMLARRKQVLRLLHNSERLVNIMELPPLLKSAVKTNPVNYSVILDIYAHIRRLASLYPSSPLVMAIVSDADESISQMATDLVIALRSPYLKLAAGLRTSAWLKRLLSDLGADVSAEETLPAVFLVCRLATFITTLTALEPLRQLAEHERLRRASSSSSGSGGQQTERYLKRYIEIFREHAFSIVSMSKSVEG
;
A
#
# COMPACT_ATOMS: atom_id res chain seq x y z
N MET A 1 -79.75 25.18 -60.57
CA MET A 1 -78.89 26.35 -60.30
C MET A 1 -77.77 26.06 -59.30
N GLY A 2 -77.96 25.19 -58.30
CA GLY A 2 -76.91 24.84 -57.33
C GLY A 2 -75.66 24.17 -57.93
N ASP A 3 -75.81 23.32 -58.96
CA ASP A 3 -74.66 22.65 -59.59
C ASP A 3 -73.77 23.60 -60.39
N VAL A 4 -74.33 24.67 -60.96
CA VAL A 4 -73.58 25.67 -61.73
C VAL A 4 -72.76 26.57 -60.80
N LEU A 5 -73.28 26.88 -59.61
CA LEU A 5 -72.54 27.66 -58.61
C LEU A 5 -71.39 26.86 -57.98
N ARG A 6 -71.61 25.57 -57.75
CA ARG A 6 -70.59 24.66 -57.22
C ARG A 6 -69.42 24.51 -58.21
N ASP A 7 -69.73 24.45 -59.51
CA ASP A 7 -68.74 24.36 -60.60
C ASP A 7 -67.95 25.67 -60.81
N ILE A 8 -68.57 26.83 -60.57
CA ILE A 8 -67.89 28.14 -60.64
C ILE A 8 -66.95 28.36 -59.44
N LEU A 9 -67.35 27.94 -58.23
CA LEU A 9 -66.52 28.04 -57.02
C LEU A 9 -65.32 27.09 -57.03
N SER A 10 -65.48 25.85 -57.52
CA SER A 10 -64.36 24.91 -57.68
C SER A 10 -63.30 25.37 -58.68
N ARG A 11 -63.66 26.28 -59.60
CA ARG A 11 -62.73 26.85 -60.57
C ARG A 11 -61.90 28.01 -60.02
N SER A 12 -62.30 28.60 -58.89
CA SER A 12 -61.49 29.57 -58.13
C SER A 12 -60.44 28.83 -57.30
N GLN A 13 -59.48 28.26 -58.01
CA GLN A 13 -58.50 27.29 -57.55
C GLN A 13 -57.40 27.96 -56.72
N GLY A 14 -57.67 28.19 -55.43
CA GLY A 14 -56.70 28.78 -54.51
C GLY A 14 -56.98 28.61 -53.01
N MET A 15 -58.18 28.16 -52.62
CA MET A 15 -58.56 27.98 -51.20
C MET A 15 -59.18 26.60 -50.91
N ALA A 16 -58.91 25.59 -51.74
CA ALA A 16 -59.56 24.28 -51.63
C ALA A 16 -59.14 23.45 -50.39
N ASP A 17 -57.96 23.70 -49.81
CA ASP A 17 -57.48 22.90 -48.66
C ASP A 17 -57.75 23.52 -47.28
N ALA A 18 -58.36 24.72 -47.22
CA ALA A 18 -58.60 25.40 -45.95
C ALA A 18 -60.09 25.65 -45.64
N ILE A 19 -61.00 25.14 -46.48
CA ILE A 19 -62.42 25.47 -46.38
C ILE A 19 -63.27 24.18 -46.39
N GLU A 20 -63.24 23.41 -45.29
CA GLU A 20 -64.48 22.81 -44.77
C GLU A 20 -65.06 23.77 -43.72
N PRO A 21 -65.88 24.74 -44.15
CA PRO A 21 -67.04 25.11 -43.37
C PRO A 21 -68.28 25.30 -44.25
N ASP A 22 -69.42 25.09 -43.62
CA ASP A 22 -70.72 25.63 -43.99
C ASP A 22 -71.37 25.08 -45.28
N SER A 23 -71.53 23.76 -45.32
CA SER A 23 -72.55 23.12 -46.16
C SER A 23 -73.96 23.69 -45.93
N ASP A 24 -74.26 24.18 -44.73
CA ASP A 24 -75.59 24.66 -44.35
C ASP A 24 -75.91 26.04 -44.93
N TYR A 25 -74.92 26.94 -45.01
CA TYR A 25 -75.07 28.23 -45.67
C TYR A 25 -75.28 28.06 -47.17
N LEU A 26 -74.48 27.20 -47.80
CA LEU A 26 -74.61 26.89 -49.23
C LEU A 26 -75.95 26.21 -49.56
N ASN A 27 -76.50 25.41 -48.64
CA ASN A 27 -77.85 24.84 -48.79
C ASN A 27 -78.95 25.91 -48.66
N GLN A 28 -78.80 26.87 -47.76
CA GLN A 28 -79.76 27.97 -47.58
C GLN A 28 -79.80 28.94 -48.78
N VAL A 29 -78.65 29.24 -49.38
CA VAL A 29 -78.56 30.12 -50.57
C VAL A 29 -79.26 29.50 -51.79
N VAL A 30 -79.24 28.16 -51.90
CA VAL A 30 -79.93 27.43 -52.97
C VAL A 30 -81.47 27.47 -52.83
N GLU A 31 -81.99 27.72 -51.63
CA GLU A 31 -83.44 27.76 -51.32
C GLU A 31 -84.05 29.17 -51.49
N PHE A 32 -83.25 30.23 -51.60
CA PHE A 32 -83.72 31.61 -51.76
C PHE A 32 -84.00 32.01 -53.23
N SER A 33 -85.00 32.86 -53.45
CA SER A 33 -85.38 33.38 -54.77
C SER A 33 -84.35 34.39 -55.31
N VAL A 34 -84.13 34.41 -56.63
CA VAL A 34 -83.09 35.22 -57.33
C VAL A 34 -83.09 36.71 -56.98
N ASP A 35 -84.27 37.32 -56.75
CA ASP A 35 -84.36 38.74 -56.33
C ASP A 35 -83.80 39.02 -54.93
N LYS A 36 -83.91 38.04 -54.01
CA LYS A 36 -83.35 38.12 -52.65
C LYS A 36 -81.83 37.92 -52.67
N ILE A 37 -81.34 37.06 -53.57
CA ILE A 37 -79.91 36.82 -53.78
C ILE A 37 -79.23 38.08 -54.34
N CYS A 38 -79.82 38.73 -55.35
CA CYS A 38 -79.18 39.89 -55.97
C CYS A 38 -79.16 41.16 -55.11
N SER A 39 -80.16 41.36 -54.24
CA SER A 39 -80.29 42.63 -53.49
C SER A 39 -80.00 42.52 -52.00
N SER A 40 -80.46 41.47 -51.34
CA SER A 40 -80.44 41.37 -49.87
C SER A 40 -79.25 40.55 -49.35
N GLU A 41 -78.85 39.50 -50.07
CA GLU A 41 -77.73 38.65 -49.67
C GLU A 41 -76.37 39.36 -49.64
N PRO A 42 -75.95 40.14 -50.66
CA PRO A 42 -74.67 40.85 -50.58
C PRO A 42 -74.68 41.88 -49.44
N GLN A 43 -75.81 42.55 -49.19
CA GLN A 43 -75.94 43.48 -48.07
C GLN A 43 -75.85 42.77 -46.72
N ARG A 44 -76.50 41.61 -46.57
CA ARG A 44 -76.42 40.81 -45.34
C ARG A 44 -75.03 40.23 -45.12
N LEU A 45 -74.35 39.77 -46.17
CA LEU A 45 -72.98 39.29 -46.07
C LEU A 45 -72.01 40.43 -45.74
N GLU A 46 -72.21 41.62 -46.31
CA GLU A 46 -71.46 42.82 -45.92
C GLU A 46 -71.71 43.22 -44.46
N GLU A 47 -72.96 43.16 -43.99
CA GLU A 47 -73.32 43.46 -42.60
C GLU A 47 -72.76 42.43 -41.63
N GLU A 48 -72.87 41.14 -41.96
CA GLU A 48 -72.36 40.04 -41.15
C GLU A 48 -70.83 40.03 -41.14
N SER A 49 -70.18 40.18 -42.30
CA SER A 49 -68.73 40.31 -42.36
C SER A 49 -68.23 41.56 -41.62
N ARG A 50 -68.91 42.71 -41.72
CA ARG A 50 -68.59 43.91 -40.91
C ARG A 50 -68.79 43.64 -39.42
N SER A 51 -69.84 42.91 -39.03
CA SER A 51 -70.09 42.53 -37.64
C SER A 51 -69.02 41.57 -37.10
N ILE A 52 -68.63 40.56 -37.88
CA ILE A 52 -67.56 39.62 -37.56
C ILE A 52 -66.21 40.34 -37.51
N LEU A 53 -65.91 41.21 -38.48
CA LEU A 53 -64.68 41.98 -38.47
C LEU A 53 -64.63 42.92 -37.27
N SER A 54 -65.75 43.55 -36.90
CA SER A 54 -65.84 44.37 -35.69
C SER A 54 -65.66 43.52 -34.43
N SER A 55 -66.28 42.35 -34.34
CA SER A 55 -66.14 41.46 -33.17
C SER A 55 -64.73 40.88 -33.05
N ILE A 56 -64.10 40.50 -34.17
CA ILE A 56 -62.69 40.09 -34.23
C ILE A 56 -61.79 41.27 -33.88
N GLN A 57 -62.09 42.50 -34.32
CA GLN A 57 -61.30 43.67 -33.97
C GLN A 57 -61.41 44.01 -32.48
N VAL A 58 -62.61 43.91 -31.91
CA VAL A 58 -62.84 44.12 -30.46
C VAL A 58 -62.17 43.01 -29.65
N LEU A 59 -62.30 41.75 -30.07
CA LEU A 59 -61.65 40.62 -29.43
C LEU A 59 -60.14 40.74 -29.52
N SER A 60 -59.59 41.00 -30.70
CA SER A 60 -58.16 41.26 -30.93
C SER A 60 -57.68 42.40 -30.06
N LYS A 61 -58.35 43.56 -30.00
CA LYS A 61 -57.97 44.66 -29.10
C LYS A 61 -57.99 44.26 -27.62
N LYS A 62 -58.96 43.45 -27.21
CA LYS A 62 -59.13 43.02 -25.81
C LYS A 62 -58.13 41.92 -25.42
N SER A 63 -57.80 41.01 -26.32
CA SER A 63 -57.06 39.79 -26.02
C SER A 63 -55.82 39.59 -26.88
N HIS A 64 -55.30 40.63 -27.54
CA HIS A 64 -54.10 40.51 -28.38
C HIS A 64 -52.93 39.93 -27.59
N GLN A 65 -52.74 40.35 -26.34
CA GLN A 65 -51.66 39.86 -25.49
C GLN A 65 -51.83 38.36 -25.23
N LEU A 66 -53.02 37.92 -24.83
CA LEU A 66 -53.29 36.49 -24.62
C LEU A 66 -53.12 35.64 -25.89
N ILE A 67 -53.49 36.17 -27.06
CA ILE A 67 -53.31 35.46 -28.34
C ILE A 67 -51.82 35.38 -28.70
N VAL A 68 -51.06 36.45 -28.50
CA VAL A 68 -49.62 36.48 -28.75
C VAL A 68 -48.88 35.56 -27.76
N ASP A 69 -49.19 35.63 -26.47
CA ASP A 69 -48.62 34.78 -25.43
C ASP A 69 -48.94 33.30 -25.70
N SER A 70 -50.15 32.99 -26.16
CA SER A 70 -50.54 31.64 -26.56
C SER A 70 -49.78 31.19 -27.80
N ALA A 71 -49.67 32.02 -28.84
CA ALA A 71 -48.92 31.70 -30.04
C ALA A 71 -47.41 31.49 -29.76
N GLU A 72 -46.83 32.32 -28.89
CA GLU A 72 -45.45 32.16 -28.41
C GLU A 72 -45.30 30.86 -27.62
N SER A 73 -46.22 30.57 -26.69
CA SER A 73 -46.23 29.32 -25.93
C SER A 73 -46.37 28.09 -26.83
N HIS A 74 -47.19 28.16 -27.89
CA HIS A 74 -47.32 27.09 -28.89
C HIS A 74 -46.06 26.93 -29.75
N ALA A 75 -45.39 28.03 -30.11
CA ALA A 75 -44.11 27.98 -30.83
C ALA A 75 -43.02 27.34 -29.95
N VAL A 76 -42.92 27.74 -28.69
CA VAL A 76 -42.00 27.18 -27.70
C VAL A 76 -42.32 25.70 -27.45
N LEU A 77 -43.60 25.34 -27.27
CA LEU A 77 -44.02 23.95 -27.10
C LEU A 77 -43.67 23.10 -28.33
N ARG A 78 -43.85 23.63 -29.54
CA ARG A 78 -43.46 22.95 -30.77
C ARG A 78 -41.96 22.68 -30.82
N GLN A 79 -41.14 23.66 -30.45
CA GLN A 79 -39.68 23.49 -30.38
C GLN A 79 -39.30 22.44 -29.31
N ASN A 80 -39.86 22.55 -28.11
CA ASN A 80 -39.61 21.61 -27.02
C ASN A 80 -40.01 20.17 -27.37
N ILE A 81 -41.06 19.96 -28.17
CA ILE A 81 -41.45 18.63 -28.64
C ILE A 81 -40.39 18.05 -29.58
N TYR A 82 -39.83 18.86 -30.48
CA TYR A 82 -38.74 18.41 -31.35
C TYR A 82 -37.45 18.13 -30.56
N ASP A 83 -37.09 19.01 -29.63
CA ASP A 83 -35.91 18.81 -28.77
C ASP A 83 -36.08 17.56 -27.88
N PHE A 84 -37.27 17.36 -27.31
CA PHE A 84 -37.60 16.16 -26.54
C PHE A 84 -37.55 14.91 -27.41
N ALA A 85 -38.10 14.95 -28.63
CA ALA A 85 -38.03 13.83 -29.57
C ALA A 85 -36.58 13.49 -29.92
N GLN A 86 -35.71 14.49 -30.07
CA GLN A 86 -34.29 14.29 -30.30
C GLN A 86 -33.61 13.64 -29.08
N ILE A 87 -33.86 14.14 -27.87
CA ILE A 87 -33.31 13.57 -26.62
C ILE A 87 -33.81 12.13 -26.40
N VAL A 88 -35.08 11.85 -26.68
CA VAL A 88 -35.63 10.49 -26.59
C VAL A 88 -34.97 9.57 -27.61
N SER A 89 -34.67 10.06 -28.81
CA SER A 89 -33.95 9.27 -29.81
C SER A 89 -32.52 8.95 -29.39
N THR A 90 -31.79 9.90 -28.79
CA THR A 90 -30.44 9.66 -28.28
C THR A 90 -30.47 8.71 -27.09
N LEU A 91 -31.39 8.93 -26.14
CA LEU A 91 -31.55 8.05 -24.98
C LEU A 91 -31.94 6.63 -25.40
N SER A 92 -32.85 6.47 -26.36
CA SER A 92 -33.21 5.18 -26.92
C SER A 92 -32.03 4.48 -27.62
N SER A 93 -31.08 5.24 -28.15
CA SER A 93 -29.87 4.69 -28.77
C SER A 93 -28.78 4.35 -27.74
N ASP A 94 -28.71 5.08 -26.62
CA ASP A 94 -27.68 4.92 -25.60
C ASP A 94 -28.02 3.85 -24.55
N ILE A 95 -29.30 3.68 -24.20
CA ILE A 95 -29.76 2.61 -23.29
C ILE A 95 -29.28 1.21 -23.73
N PRO A 96 -29.42 0.78 -25.00
CA PRO A 96 -28.92 -0.52 -25.41
C PRO A 96 -27.39 -0.61 -25.35
N ARG A 97 -26.65 0.48 -25.63
CA ARG A 97 -25.18 0.50 -25.49
C ARG A 97 -24.76 0.35 -24.02
N LEU A 98 -25.43 1.04 -23.11
CA LEU A 98 -25.21 0.89 -21.68
C LEU A 98 -25.54 -0.54 -21.22
N THR A 99 -26.63 -1.12 -21.72
CA THR A 99 -27.04 -2.49 -21.37
C THR A 99 -26.04 -3.52 -21.87
N LEU A 100 -25.54 -3.38 -23.10
CA LEU A 100 -24.48 -4.23 -23.66
C LEU A 100 -23.20 -4.12 -22.84
N THR A 101 -22.73 -2.91 -22.55
CA THR A 101 -21.51 -2.71 -21.74
C THR A 101 -21.69 -3.20 -20.30
N ALA A 102 -22.89 -3.10 -19.73
CA ALA A 102 -23.21 -3.66 -18.41
C ALA A 102 -23.26 -5.19 -18.42
N ASP A 103 -23.75 -5.82 -19.50
CA ASP A 103 -23.72 -7.29 -19.63
C ASP A 103 -22.30 -7.80 -19.90
N ASP A 104 -21.52 -7.10 -20.73
CA ASP A 104 -20.08 -7.36 -20.91
C ASP A 104 -19.32 -7.22 -19.58
N PHE A 105 -19.60 -6.17 -18.80
CA PHE A 105 -19.05 -6.01 -17.46
C PHE A 105 -19.50 -7.14 -16.53
N SER A 106 -20.79 -7.48 -16.56
CA SER A 106 -21.35 -8.55 -15.73
C SER A 106 -20.72 -9.90 -16.07
N THR A 107 -20.55 -10.24 -17.35
CA THR A 107 -19.92 -11.50 -17.78
C THR A 107 -18.43 -11.52 -17.45
N THR A 108 -17.71 -10.43 -17.67
CA THR A 108 -16.27 -10.31 -17.37
C THR A 108 -15.96 -10.29 -15.88
N PHE A 109 -16.88 -9.84 -15.01
CA PHE A 109 -16.66 -9.76 -13.56
C PHE A 109 -17.52 -10.72 -12.72
N LYS A 110 -18.36 -11.57 -13.34
CA LYS A 110 -19.14 -12.61 -12.64
C LYS A 110 -18.23 -13.56 -11.86
N LYS A 111 -18.69 -13.97 -10.67
CA LYS A 111 -17.98 -14.76 -9.64
C LYS A 111 -17.56 -16.18 -10.08
N ALA A 112 -17.96 -16.62 -11.28
CA ALA A 112 -17.80 -18.00 -11.76
C ALA A 112 -16.45 -18.29 -12.44
N GLY A 113 -15.74 -17.26 -12.94
CA GLY A 113 -14.42 -17.42 -13.54
C GLY A 113 -13.34 -16.93 -12.59
N GLU A 114 -12.20 -17.61 -12.55
CA GLU A 114 -10.95 -17.07 -12.00
C GLU A 114 -10.48 -15.88 -12.84
N ASN A 115 -11.22 -14.77 -12.78
CA ASN A 115 -10.84 -13.54 -13.46
C ASN A 115 -9.51 -13.10 -12.87
N GLN A 116 -8.43 -13.27 -13.62
CA GLN A 116 -7.08 -12.97 -13.20
C GLN A 116 -6.96 -11.51 -12.73
N MET A 117 -7.77 -10.61 -13.28
CA MET A 117 -7.88 -9.22 -12.80
C MET A 117 -8.52 -9.09 -11.42
N LEU A 118 -9.59 -9.84 -11.12
CA LEU A 118 -10.20 -9.83 -9.79
C LEU A 118 -9.31 -10.55 -8.76
N ALA A 119 -8.67 -11.65 -9.14
CA ALA A 119 -7.69 -12.35 -8.31
C ALA A 119 -6.49 -11.45 -8.01
N ARG A 120 -5.93 -10.77 -9.03
CA ARG A 120 -4.85 -9.79 -8.87
C ARG A 120 -5.29 -8.62 -8.00
N ARG A 121 -6.49 -8.05 -8.21
CA ARG A 121 -7.02 -6.97 -7.36
C ARG A 121 -7.19 -7.43 -5.91
N LYS A 122 -7.72 -8.63 -5.68
CA LYS A 122 -7.82 -9.24 -4.34
C LYS A 122 -6.43 -9.44 -3.71
N GLN A 123 -5.46 -9.92 -4.49
CA GLN A 123 -4.09 -10.09 -4.02
C GLN A 123 -3.44 -8.75 -3.67
N VAL A 124 -3.57 -7.73 -4.51
CA VAL A 124 -3.08 -6.37 -4.26
C VAL A 124 -3.74 -5.77 -3.01
N LEU A 125 -5.05 -5.94 -2.82
CA LEU A 125 -5.74 -5.49 -1.61
C LEU A 125 -5.26 -6.22 -0.37
N ARG A 126 -5.03 -7.54 -0.45
CA ARG A 126 -4.43 -8.32 0.64
C ARG A 126 -3.02 -7.84 0.96
N LEU A 127 -2.20 -7.54 -0.06
CA LEU A 127 -0.86 -7.01 0.13
C LEU A 127 -0.90 -5.61 0.75
N LEU A 128 -1.79 -4.73 0.29
CA LEU A 128 -1.96 -3.39 0.84
C LEU A 128 -2.39 -3.44 2.30
N HIS A 129 -3.36 -4.30 2.63
CA HIS A 129 -3.80 -4.47 4.02
C HIS A 129 -2.72 -5.08 4.92
N ASN A 130 -1.89 -5.98 4.40
CA ASN A 130 -0.79 -6.59 5.17
C ASN A 130 0.54 -5.85 5.02
N SER A 131 0.60 -4.71 4.32
CA SER A 131 1.84 -4.00 4.02
C SER A 131 2.58 -3.57 5.29
N GLU A 132 1.87 -2.99 6.24
CA GLU A 132 2.42 -2.59 7.55
C GLU A 132 3.02 -3.79 8.30
N ARG A 133 2.34 -4.93 8.28
CA ARG A 133 2.83 -6.15 8.93
C ARG A 133 4.08 -6.70 8.25
N LEU A 134 4.15 -6.62 6.92
CA LEU A 134 5.33 -7.02 6.15
C LEU A 134 6.51 -6.08 6.42
N VAL A 135 6.26 -4.77 6.52
CA VAL A 135 7.28 -3.80 6.92
C VAL A 135 7.81 -4.12 8.31
N ASN A 136 6.94 -4.34 9.29
CA ASN A 136 7.35 -4.71 10.65
C ASN A 136 8.20 -5.99 10.67
N ILE A 137 7.87 -6.98 9.83
CA ILE A 137 8.66 -8.21 9.69
C ILE A 137 10.04 -7.92 9.06
N MET A 138 10.11 -7.04 8.05
CA MET A 138 11.37 -6.63 7.44
C MET A 138 12.23 -5.73 8.34
N GLU A 139 11.63 -5.07 9.35
CA GLU A 139 12.35 -4.27 10.33
C GLU A 139 13.04 -5.13 11.41
N LEU A 140 12.68 -6.40 11.56
CA LEU A 140 13.28 -7.26 12.60
C LEU A 140 14.80 -7.48 12.43
N PRO A 141 15.35 -7.81 11.24
CA PRO A 141 16.79 -7.91 11.06
C PRO A 141 17.58 -6.62 11.31
N PRO A 142 17.18 -5.43 10.80
CA PRO A 142 17.91 -4.20 11.11
C PRO A 142 17.79 -3.81 12.59
N LEU A 143 16.65 -4.09 13.25
CA LEU A 143 16.52 -3.93 14.70
C LEU A 143 17.50 -4.84 15.45
N LEU A 144 17.64 -6.11 15.04
CA LEU A 144 18.62 -7.05 15.60
C LEU A 144 20.05 -6.52 15.39
N LYS A 145 20.42 -6.12 14.17
CA LYS A 145 21.74 -5.54 13.84
C LYS A 145 22.04 -4.29 14.66
N SER A 146 21.04 -3.44 14.90
CA SER A 146 21.17 -2.26 15.76
C SER A 146 21.37 -2.66 17.22
N ALA A 147 20.53 -3.56 17.74
CA ALA A 147 20.62 -4.03 19.13
C ALA A 147 21.97 -4.67 19.46
N VAL A 148 22.57 -5.42 18.52
CA VAL A 148 23.93 -5.97 18.65
C VAL A 148 24.97 -4.87 18.87
N LYS A 149 24.84 -3.74 18.17
CA LYS A 149 25.81 -2.62 18.20
C LYS A 149 25.65 -1.71 19.41
N THR A 150 24.48 -1.71 20.05
CA THR A 150 24.22 -0.86 21.22
C THR A 150 24.99 -1.36 22.45
N ASN A 151 25.59 -0.43 23.21
CA ASN A 151 26.32 -0.74 24.44
C ASN A 151 25.68 0.04 25.61
N PRO A 152 25.17 -0.61 26.68
CA PRO A 152 25.25 -2.04 27.01
C PRO A 152 24.36 -2.94 26.15
N VAL A 153 24.90 -4.09 25.74
CA VAL A 153 24.19 -5.09 24.93
C VAL A 153 23.04 -5.69 25.74
N ASN A 154 21.80 -5.46 25.30
CA ASN A 154 20.61 -6.10 25.90
C ASN A 154 20.32 -7.44 25.22
N TYR A 155 21.05 -8.45 25.65
CA TYR A 155 20.99 -9.79 25.09
C TYR A 155 19.60 -10.46 25.18
N SER A 156 18.76 -10.07 26.16
CA SER A 156 17.42 -10.66 26.32
C SER A 156 16.49 -10.32 25.16
N VAL A 157 16.49 -9.06 24.73
CA VAL A 157 15.70 -8.56 23.60
C VAL A 157 16.20 -9.16 22.28
N ILE A 158 17.52 -9.28 22.13
CA ILE A 158 18.15 -9.88 20.96
C ILE A 158 17.66 -11.32 20.76
N LEU A 159 17.68 -12.13 21.83
CA LEU A 159 17.22 -13.52 21.73
C LEU A 159 15.72 -13.64 21.49
N ASP A 160 14.92 -12.75 22.07
CA ASP A 160 13.47 -12.76 21.84
C ASP A 160 13.14 -12.45 20.38
N ILE A 161 13.78 -11.43 19.80
CA ILE A 161 13.65 -11.10 18.37
C ILE A 161 14.08 -12.28 17.51
N TYR A 162 15.21 -12.93 17.83
CA TYR A 162 15.68 -14.09 17.07
C TYR A 162 14.74 -15.29 17.16
N ALA A 163 14.25 -15.61 18.36
CA ALA A 163 13.28 -16.68 18.57
C ALA A 163 11.98 -16.41 17.80
N HIS A 164 11.55 -15.14 17.76
CA HIS A 164 10.40 -14.73 16.95
C HIS A 164 10.65 -14.93 15.44
N ILE A 165 11.82 -14.56 14.93
CA ILE A 165 12.20 -14.78 13.52
C ILE A 165 12.21 -16.27 13.18
N ARG A 166 12.77 -17.12 14.05
CA ARG A 166 12.79 -18.58 13.88
C ARG A 166 11.39 -19.21 13.92
N ARG A 167 10.53 -18.74 14.83
CA ARG A 167 9.13 -19.17 14.87
C ARG A 167 8.38 -18.74 13.61
N LEU A 168 8.69 -17.57 13.06
CA LEU A 168 8.12 -17.12 11.79
C LEU A 168 8.56 -18.03 10.64
N ALA A 169 9.81 -18.48 10.64
CA ALA A 169 10.35 -19.43 9.65
C ALA A 169 9.64 -20.78 9.67
N SER A 170 9.32 -21.31 10.86
CA SER A 170 8.61 -22.58 10.99
C SER A 170 7.14 -22.47 10.58
N LEU A 171 6.51 -21.30 10.77
CA LEU A 171 5.12 -21.04 10.36
C LEU A 171 4.97 -20.82 8.84
N TYR A 172 5.99 -20.27 8.17
CA TYR A 172 5.93 -19.96 6.74
C TYR A 172 7.16 -20.45 5.94
N PRO A 173 7.36 -21.78 5.81
CA PRO A 173 8.55 -22.33 5.13
C PRO A 173 8.60 -22.03 3.62
N SER A 174 7.45 -21.78 3.00
CA SER A 174 7.32 -21.56 1.56
C SER A 174 7.61 -20.12 1.10
N SER A 175 7.88 -19.20 2.03
CA SER A 175 8.07 -17.78 1.71
C SER A 175 9.56 -17.44 1.55
N PRO A 176 10.01 -16.99 0.35
CA PRO A 176 11.41 -16.63 0.14
C PRO A 176 11.84 -15.41 0.96
N LEU A 177 10.92 -14.50 1.28
CA LEU A 177 11.19 -13.32 2.12
C LEU A 177 11.56 -13.72 3.54
N VAL A 178 10.84 -14.70 4.11
CA VAL A 178 11.09 -15.17 5.48
C VAL A 178 12.44 -15.89 5.54
N MET A 179 12.78 -16.68 4.51
CA MET A 179 14.09 -17.32 4.42
C MET A 179 15.24 -16.31 4.34
N ALA A 180 15.07 -15.21 3.58
CA ALA A 180 16.07 -14.14 3.51
C ALA A 180 16.25 -13.44 4.88
N ILE A 181 15.15 -13.16 5.58
CA ILE A 181 15.16 -12.55 6.92
C ILE A 181 15.88 -13.43 7.94
N VAL A 182 15.65 -14.74 7.90
CA VAL A 182 16.34 -15.72 8.77
C VAL A 182 17.84 -15.73 8.49
N SER A 183 18.23 -15.79 7.21
CA SER A 183 19.63 -15.73 6.81
C SER A 183 20.33 -14.46 7.31
N ASP A 184 19.69 -13.30 7.18
CA ASP A 184 20.20 -12.02 7.68
C ASP A 184 20.32 -11.99 9.21
N ALA A 185 19.37 -12.63 9.92
CA ALA A 185 19.39 -12.74 11.38
C ALA A 185 20.51 -13.68 11.86
N ASP A 186 20.71 -14.81 11.18
CA ASP A 186 21.78 -15.76 11.46
C ASP A 186 23.16 -15.14 11.25
N GLU A 187 23.33 -14.31 10.22
CA GLU A 187 24.56 -13.54 10.01
C GLU A 187 24.82 -12.57 11.18
N SER A 188 23.78 -11.85 11.61
CA SER A 188 23.85 -10.87 12.70
C SER A 188 24.21 -11.52 14.04
N ILE A 189 23.71 -12.73 14.29
CA ILE A 189 24.02 -13.51 15.50
C ILE A 189 25.39 -14.14 15.42
N SER A 190 25.82 -14.58 14.24
CA SER A 190 27.18 -15.05 14.02
C SER A 190 28.19 -13.94 14.30
N GLN A 191 27.90 -12.70 13.85
CA GLN A 191 28.69 -11.51 14.20
C GLN A 191 28.71 -11.26 15.71
N MET A 192 27.55 -11.32 16.39
CA MET A 192 27.52 -11.22 17.85
C MET A 192 28.32 -12.30 18.57
N ALA A 193 28.28 -13.55 18.09
CA ALA A 193 29.07 -14.64 18.64
C ALA A 193 30.56 -14.35 18.50
N THR A 194 31.00 -13.80 17.36
CA THR A 194 32.39 -13.36 17.20
C THR A 194 32.76 -12.21 18.15
N ASP A 195 31.87 -11.23 18.34
CA ASP A 195 32.09 -10.13 19.28
C ASP A 195 32.17 -10.60 20.74
N LEU A 196 31.35 -11.59 21.11
CA LEU A 196 31.39 -12.24 22.43
C LEU A 196 32.71 -13.01 22.64
N VAL A 197 33.21 -13.70 21.62
CA VAL A 197 34.51 -14.38 21.66
C VAL A 197 35.65 -13.36 21.81
N ILE A 198 35.59 -12.24 21.09
CA ILE A 198 36.55 -11.13 21.24
C ILE A 198 36.48 -10.54 22.65
N ALA A 199 35.28 -10.35 23.19
CA ALA A 199 35.08 -9.87 24.56
C ALA A 199 35.64 -10.85 25.60
N LEU A 200 35.49 -12.16 25.39
CA LEU A 200 36.08 -13.21 26.24
C LEU A 200 37.61 -13.21 26.22
N ARG A 201 38.22 -12.84 25.09
CA ARG A 201 39.67 -12.69 24.94
C ARG A 201 40.22 -11.44 25.64
N SER A 202 39.36 -10.53 26.12
CA SER A 202 39.80 -9.33 26.84
C SER A 202 40.53 -9.66 28.15
N PRO A 203 41.72 -9.07 28.39
CA PRO A 203 42.57 -9.37 29.55
C PRO A 203 41.97 -8.97 30.91
N TYR A 204 41.00 -8.05 30.95
CA TYR A 204 40.44 -7.50 32.19
C TYR A 204 38.96 -7.87 32.43
N LEU A 205 38.54 -9.06 31.97
CA LEU A 205 37.15 -9.47 32.07
C LEU A 205 36.77 -9.81 33.53
N LYS A 206 35.85 -9.03 34.11
CA LYS A 206 35.28 -9.30 35.44
C LYS A 206 34.50 -10.63 35.45
N LEU A 207 34.51 -11.34 36.58
CA LEU A 207 33.86 -12.65 36.75
C LEU A 207 32.39 -12.64 36.30
N ALA A 208 31.63 -11.66 36.79
CA ALA A 208 30.22 -11.50 36.43
C ALA A 208 29.99 -11.22 34.92
N ALA A 209 30.93 -10.59 34.22
CA ALA A 209 30.81 -10.35 32.78
C ALA A 209 31.10 -11.63 31.98
N GLY A 210 32.11 -12.41 32.38
CA GLY A 210 32.44 -13.69 31.75
C GLY A 210 31.40 -14.78 31.93
N LEU A 211 30.75 -14.86 33.10
CA LEU A 211 29.64 -15.79 33.32
C LEU A 211 28.42 -15.45 32.47
N ARG A 212 28.13 -14.15 32.31
CA ARG A 212 27.05 -13.72 31.42
C ARG A 212 27.36 -14.08 29.97
N THR A 213 28.53 -13.73 29.45
CA THR A 213 28.87 -13.99 28.04
C THR A 213 28.94 -15.49 27.71
N SER A 214 29.44 -16.33 28.61
CA SER A 214 29.41 -17.79 28.45
C SER A 214 27.99 -18.36 28.50
N ALA A 215 27.13 -17.89 29.40
CA ALA A 215 25.72 -18.30 29.41
C ALA A 215 24.98 -17.92 28.13
N TRP A 216 25.26 -16.74 27.55
CA TRP A 216 24.71 -16.33 26.25
C TRP A 216 25.22 -17.20 25.10
N LEU A 217 26.52 -17.50 25.08
CA LEU A 217 27.12 -18.36 24.06
C LEU A 217 26.53 -19.79 24.12
N LYS A 218 26.24 -20.31 25.32
CA LYS A 218 25.55 -21.60 25.50
C LYS A 218 24.16 -21.57 24.87
N ARG A 219 23.40 -20.50 25.11
CA ARG A 219 22.03 -20.36 24.61
C ARG A 219 21.98 -20.16 23.10
N LEU A 220 22.91 -19.38 22.55
CA LEU A 220 23.06 -19.19 21.11
C LEU A 220 23.44 -20.50 20.40
N LEU A 221 24.37 -21.27 20.96
CA LEU A 221 24.82 -22.55 20.38
C LEU A 221 23.71 -23.62 20.42
N SER A 222 22.94 -23.65 21.50
CA SER A 222 21.77 -24.53 21.63
C SER A 222 20.66 -24.16 20.63
N ASP A 223 20.45 -22.86 20.37
CA ASP A 223 19.44 -22.43 19.41
C ASP A 223 19.90 -22.71 17.98
N LEU A 224 21.16 -22.44 17.63
CA LEU A 224 21.76 -22.73 16.32
C LEU A 224 21.74 -24.22 15.89
N GLY A 225 21.25 -25.14 16.75
CA GLY A 225 21.01 -26.53 16.36
C GLY A 225 22.28 -27.34 16.20
N ALA A 226 23.38 -26.89 16.81
CA ALA A 226 24.58 -27.70 16.90
C ALA A 226 24.32 -28.87 17.86
N ASP A 227 23.92 -30.01 17.29
CA ASP A 227 23.72 -31.32 17.96
C ASP A 227 25.01 -31.85 18.62
N VAL A 228 26.14 -31.14 18.44
CA VAL A 228 27.39 -31.41 19.13
C VAL A 228 27.33 -30.78 20.51
N SER A 229 27.20 -31.62 21.53
CA SER A 229 27.28 -31.32 22.98
C SER A 229 27.78 -29.90 23.28
N ALA A 230 26.86 -28.93 23.25
CA ALA A 230 27.15 -27.52 23.53
C ALA A 230 27.75 -27.35 24.93
N GLU A 231 27.52 -28.33 25.81
CA GLU A 231 28.11 -28.43 27.14
C GLU A 231 29.59 -28.83 27.13
N GLU A 232 30.06 -29.58 26.15
CA GLU A 232 31.48 -29.99 26.06
C GLU A 232 32.31 -28.99 25.26
N THR A 233 31.73 -28.39 24.23
CA THR A 233 32.46 -27.48 23.32
C THR A 233 32.68 -26.09 23.91
N LEU A 234 31.74 -25.60 24.73
CA LEU A 234 31.81 -24.27 25.30
C LEU A 234 32.92 -24.09 26.36
N PRO A 235 33.12 -25.03 27.31
CA PRO A 235 34.27 -24.99 28.21
C PRO A 235 35.60 -25.02 27.45
N ALA A 236 35.69 -25.82 26.37
CA ALA A 236 36.88 -25.88 25.53
C ALA A 236 37.15 -24.53 24.82
N VAL A 237 36.13 -23.90 24.23
CA VAL A 237 36.25 -22.58 23.60
C VAL A 237 36.63 -21.52 24.63
N PHE A 238 36.04 -21.56 25.83
CA PHE A 238 36.39 -20.67 26.92
C PHE A 238 37.87 -20.82 27.32
N LEU A 239 38.35 -22.05 27.51
CA LEU A 239 39.75 -22.34 27.85
C LEU A 239 40.70 -21.87 26.74
N VAL A 240 40.38 -22.11 25.47
CA VAL A 240 41.19 -21.65 24.33
C VAL A 240 41.25 -20.12 24.29
N CYS A 241 40.13 -19.43 24.50
CA CYS A 241 40.11 -17.96 24.55
C CYS A 241 40.97 -17.42 25.70
N ARG A 242 40.88 -18.02 26.88
CA ARG A 242 41.69 -17.63 28.04
C ARG A 242 43.16 -17.96 27.88
N LEU A 243 43.49 -19.11 27.30
CA LEU A 243 44.86 -19.48 26.96
C LEU A 243 45.44 -18.50 25.94
N ALA A 244 44.66 -18.11 24.92
CA ALA A 244 45.09 -17.09 23.97
C ALA A 244 45.37 -15.74 24.65
N THR A 245 44.53 -15.33 25.60
CA THR A 245 44.78 -14.12 26.41
C THR A 245 46.06 -14.26 27.24
N PHE A 246 46.26 -15.41 27.91
CA PHE A 246 47.46 -15.67 28.69
C PHE A 246 48.73 -15.66 27.83
N ILE A 247 48.70 -16.27 26.65
CA ILE A 247 49.82 -16.23 25.71
C ILE A 247 50.09 -14.78 25.29
N THR A 248 49.05 -13.98 24.99
CA THR A 248 49.26 -12.57 24.64
C THR A 248 49.86 -11.76 25.78
N THR A 249 49.46 -11.98 27.03
CA THR A 249 50.06 -11.30 28.18
C THR A 249 51.49 -11.77 28.43
N LEU A 250 51.80 -13.05 28.22
CA LEU A 250 53.17 -13.56 28.25
C LEU A 250 54.06 -12.97 27.15
N THR A 251 53.55 -12.83 25.93
CA THR A 251 54.30 -12.17 24.85
C THR A 251 54.58 -10.70 25.15
N ALA A 252 53.71 -10.02 25.91
CA ALA A 252 53.97 -8.66 26.37
C ALA A 252 55.06 -8.59 27.46
N LEU A 253 55.37 -9.69 28.15
CA LEU A 253 56.48 -9.81 29.10
C LEU A 253 57.81 -10.19 28.44
N GLU A 254 57.80 -10.59 27.17
CA GLU A 254 59.00 -10.91 26.38
C GLU A 254 60.13 -9.86 26.48
N PRO A 255 59.89 -8.53 26.42
CA PRO A 255 60.96 -7.54 26.60
C PRO A 255 61.60 -7.59 28.01
N LEU A 256 60.82 -7.88 29.06
CA LEU A 256 61.36 -8.06 30.41
C LEU A 256 62.17 -9.36 30.53
N ARG A 257 61.75 -10.41 29.80
CA ARG A 257 62.49 -11.67 29.68
C ARG A 257 63.86 -11.47 29.03
N GLN A 258 63.91 -10.70 27.93
CA GLN A 258 65.15 -10.38 27.23
C GLN A 258 66.12 -9.56 28.12
N LEU A 259 65.61 -8.59 28.89
CA LEU A 259 66.41 -7.84 29.85
C LEU A 259 66.98 -8.72 30.97
N ALA A 260 66.17 -9.65 31.49
CA ALA A 260 66.61 -10.63 32.48
C ALA A 260 67.68 -11.59 31.92
N GLU A 261 67.53 -12.02 30.67
CA GLU A 261 68.46 -12.92 29.99
C GLU A 261 69.81 -12.22 29.67
N HIS A 262 69.77 -10.96 29.24
CA HIS A 262 70.98 -10.15 29.07
C HIS A 262 71.73 -9.94 30.39
N GLU A 263 71.02 -9.76 31.51
CA GLU A 263 71.63 -9.67 32.84
C GLU A 263 72.28 -11.01 33.26
N ARG A 264 71.62 -12.14 32.97
CA ARG A 264 72.14 -13.50 33.23
C ARG A 264 73.43 -13.77 32.45
N LEU A 265 73.46 -13.44 31.16
CA LEU A 265 74.64 -13.61 30.30
C LEU A 265 75.80 -12.70 30.75
N ARG A 266 75.51 -11.47 31.18
CA ARG A 266 76.52 -10.55 31.75
C ARG A 266 77.13 -11.06 33.05
N ARG A 267 76.36 -11.75 33.90
CA ARG A 267 76.89 -12.44 35.09
C ARG A 267 77.77 -13.64 34.75
N ALA A 268 77.44 -14.38 33.68
CA ALA A 268 78.24 -15.54 33.28
C ALA A 268 79.61 -15.13 32.72
N SER A 269 79.74 -13.93 32.13
CA SER A 269 81.00 -13.41 31.59
C SER A 269 81.82 -12.56 32.57
N SER A 270 81.21 -12.00 33.63
CA SER A 270 81.89 -11.16 34.62
C SER A 270 81.73 -11.70 36.04
N SER A 271 82.82 -12.11 36.69
CA SER A 271 82.88 -12.61 38.08
C SER A 271 82.73 -11.50 39.13
N SER A 272 82.05 -10.39 38.82
CA SER A 272 81.85 -9.27 39.73
C SER A 272 80.59 -9.49 40.56
N SER A 273 80.78 -9.78 41.86
CA SER A 273 79.75 -10.06 42.88
C SER A 273 78.85 -8.86 43.27
N GLY A 274 78.71 -7.85 42.43
CA GLY A 274 78.07 -6.58 42.78
C GLY A 274 76.82 -6.29 41.96
N SER A 275 75.68 -6.12 42.63
CA SER A 275 74.38 -5.69 42.10
C SER A 275 73.53 -6.78 41.43
N GLY A 276 72.99 -7.63 42.32
CA GLY A 276 71.59 -8.06 42.46
C GLY A 276 70.77 -8.35 41.20
N GLY A 277 70.16 -9.53 41.16
CA GLY A 277 69.30 -10.08 40.10
C GLY A 277 67.99 -9.32 39.89
N GLN A 278 68.02 -8.00 39.88
CA GLN A 278 66.84 -7.17 39.96
C GLN A 278 65.95 -7.34 38.73
N GLN A 279 66.49 -7.51 37.52
CA GLN A 279 65.64 -7.71 36.34
C GLN A 279 65.12 -9.15 36.28
N THR A 280 65.94 -10.13 36.66
CA THR A 280 65.49 -11.53 36.81
C THR A 280 64.40 -11.68 37.87
N GLU A 281 64.52 -10.97 39.01
CA GLU A 281 63.56 -11.00 40.11
C GLU A 281 62.28 -10.26 39.75
N ARG A 282 62.38 -9.10 39.06
CA ARG A 282 61.21 -8.36 38.55
C ARG A 282 60.43 -9.16 37.52
N TYR A 283 61.11 -9.82 36.59
CA TYR A 283 60.48 -10.71 35.62
C TYR A 283 59.76 -11.88 36.32
N LEU A 284 60.44 -12.58 37.24
CA LEU A 284 59.85 -13.71 37.96
C LEU A 284 58.66 -13.29 38.83
N LYS A 285 58.78 -12.18 39.57
CA LYS A 285 57.67 -11.64 40.37
C LYS A 285 56.46 -11.34 39.50
N ARG A 286 56.66 -10.65 38.37
CA ARG A 286 55.56 -10.29 37.47
C ARG A 286 54.96 -11.49 36.76
N TYR A 287 55.79 -12.45 36.35
CA TYR A 287 55.33 -13.71 35.76
C TYR A 287 54.49 -14.53 36.73
N ILE A 288 54.95 -14.71 37.97
CA ILE A 288 54.22 -15.47 39.00
C ILE A 288 52.90 -14.79 39.35
N GLU A 289 52.87 -13.46 39.44
CA GLU A 289 51.65 -12.68 39.68
C GLU A 289 50.63 -12.88 38.55
N ILE A 290 51.04 -12.68 37.29
CA ILE A 290 50.20 -12.85 36.11
C ILE A 290 49.71 -14.29 35.97
N PHE A 291 50.61 -15.27 36.15
CA PHE A 291 50.24 -16.69 36.12
C PHE A 291 49.22 -17.02 37.21
N ARG A 292 49.42 -16.54 38.44
CA ARG A 292 48.50 -16.77 39.55
C ARG A 292 47.13 -16.14 39.28
N GLU A 293 47.10 -14.90 38.79
CA GLU A 293 45.85 -14.20 38.46
C GLU A 293 45.07 -14.90 37.34
N HIS A 294 45.74 -15.28 36.25
CA HIS A 294 45.10 -15.98 35.14
C HIS A 294 44.67 -17.40 35.53
N ALA A 295 45.50 -18.17 36.24
CA ALA A 295 45.14 -19.51 36.71
C ALA A 295 43.95 -19.47 37.67
N PHE A 296 43.93 -18.52 38.60
CA PHE A 296 42.79 -18.32 39.50
C PHE A 296 41.52 -17.93 38.72
N SER A 297 41.62 -17.01 37.75
CA SER A 297 40.49 -16.62 36.91
C SER A 297 39.96 -17.76 36.05
N ILE A 298 40.83 -18.64 35.52
CA ILE A 298 40.44 -19.77 34.68
C ILE A 298 39.72 -20.82 35.53
N VAL A 299 40.30 -21.22 36.65
CA VAL A 299 39.73 -22.26 37.54
C VAL A 299 38.42 -21.79 38.20
N SER A 300 38.36 -20.53 38.63
CA SER A 300 37.13 -19.99 39.21
C SER A 300 35.99 -19.90 38.20
N MET A 301 36.29 -19.50 36.95
CA MET A 301 35.29 -19.41 35.90
C MET A 301 34.88 -20.77 35.35
N SER A 302 35.81 -21.71 35.13
CA SER A 302 35.47 -23.05 34.63
C SER A 302 34.55 -23.78 35.60
N LYS A 303 34.83 -23.70 36.91
CA LYS A 303 33.98 -24.28 37.96
C LYS A 303 32.57 -23.68 37.99
N SER A 304 32.42 -22.40 37.62
CA SER A 304 31.13 -21.72 37.54
C SER A 304 30.42 -21.90 36.19
N VAL A 305 31.08 -22.46 35.18
CA VAL A 305 30.48 -22.79 33.88
C VAL A 305 29.99 -24.25 33.87
N GLU A 306 30.64 -25.14 34.64
CA GLU A 306 30.27 -26.54 34.81
C GLU A 306 29.18 -26.79 35.87
N GLY A 307 28.99 -25.88 36.82
CA GLY A 307 27.98 -25.98 37.88
C GLY A 307 26.74 -25.15 37.62
#